data_AF-A0A9P5JFU8-F1
#
_entry.id   AF-A0A9P5JFU8-F1
#
_cell.length_a   1.000
_cell.length_b   1.000
_cell.length_c   1.000
_cell.angle_alpha   90.00
_cell.angle_beta   90.00
_cell.angle_gamma   90.00
#
_symmetry.space_group_name_H-M   'P 1'
#
loop_
_entity.id
_entity.type
_entity.pdbx_description
1 polymer ?
#
loop_
_entity_poly.entity_id
_entity_poly.type
_entity_poly.pdbx_seq_one_letter_code
_entity_poly.pdbx_strand_id
1 'polypeptide(L)'
;MALREKQVPGSRVFAGGEPFLNRSRRGAVYLAILFFCVWLFLGSSSSSVSSTSTRITSKLKNQALRLTSPITDEEIYGPPVLPPQPRPLPPKDSAIAPLRSWEHGVPETTVHGISGGEYSVDGVAPLSHLSFILHAGWSLLENVVLLNGTLFIVSDDTSKFPPLDKMFSTGVPMESEPSTWRGRDTTPREMQIVSTKRASELFGPYGSRIQGTTFFCNDASQFASHYYHFVGEILFGLWRTYSSLDLNIPASGKLQSGTPLTAPRRFMFPHVNAADFRDYSGLSEFIMRAVFPSMAFEFRDTFNDRNMTGKPFILDRVVIGDRIAAELSPQWHRLYKYVAPAFELPGSGTNFWGPVRRALVQFLAKDELLSDSTTPESISARSKTVITYVSRQDWGRRTLLPADHDNLVKALRSLERRHGYEVNIVSMDKLTLQEQLNLALRTTVMLGVHGNGLTHALWMDPSRSPVLMEFFADQGFSFDYEYPMRQLGITYYGWWNSKSFSHRELPENHIDDAFQGTAIRIDGEAVAKRIHEHVTSTAQSSS
;
A
#
# COMPACT_ATOMS: atom_id res chain seq x y z
N MET A 1 68.42 -24.11 25.39
CA MET A 1 67.69 -24.59 24.20
C MET A 1 66.26 -24.09 24.33
N ALA A 2 66.01 -22.80 24.09
CA ALA A 2 65.85 -22.09 22.81
C ALA A 2 64.35 -22.00 22.46
N LEU A 3 63.69 -20.84 22.30
CA LEU A 3 64.09 -19.43 22.26
C LEU A 3 62.83 -18.55 22.51
N ARG A 4 62.99 -17.50 23.33
CA ARG A 4 62.42 -16.11 23.29
C ARG A 4 60.94 -15.87 22.95
N GLU A 5 60.13 -15.35 23.87
CA GLU A 5 59.98 -13.93 24.30
C GLU A 5 59.30 -13.00 23.28
N LYS A 6 58.14 -12.43 23.67
CA LYS A 6 58.05 -11.02 24.10
C LYS A 6 56.71 -10.66 24.74
N GLN A 7 56.82 -9.95 25.87
CA GLN A 7 55.76 -9.28 26.62
C GLN A 7 55.11 -8.13 25.85
N VAL A 8 53.83 -7.85 26.16
CA VAL A 8 53.33 -6.47 26.33
C VAL A 8 52.39 -6.42 27.55
N PRO A 9 52.63 -5.55 28.54
CA PRO A 9 51.71 -5.24 29.64
C PRO A 9 50.96 -3.92 29.39
N GLY A 10 49.83 -3.73 30.07
CA GLY A 10 49.33 -2.38 30.38
C GLY A 10 47.88 -2.12 30.03
N SER A 11 47.00 -2.51 30.96
CA SER A 11 45.64 -2.00 31.12
C SER A 11 45.60 -0.47 31.32
N ARG A 12 44.75 0.24 30.58
CA ARG A 12 44.03 1.45 31.02
C ARG A 12 42.76 1.67 30.18
N VAL A 13 41.63 1.51 30.86
CA VAL A 13 40.37 2.27 30.81
C VAL A 13 39.99 2.95 29.49
N PHE A 14 38.86 2.52 28.92
CA PHE A 14 37.91 3.43 28.26
C PHE A 14 36.50 3.17 28.80
N ALA A 15 35.89 4.25 29.25
CA ALA A 15 34.52 4.35 29.73
C ALA A 15 33.53 4.35 28.57
N GLY A 16 32.30 3.88 28.81
CA GLY A 16 31.16 4.07 27.91
C GLY A 16 30.31 2.82 27.72
N GLY A 17 29.70 2.31 28.80
CA GLY A 17 28.63 1.31 28.72
C GLY A 17 27.40 1.81 29.47
N GLU A 18 26.38 2.25 28.74
CA GLU A 18 25.04 2.43 29.30
C GLU A 18 24.31 1.08 29.36
N PRO A 19 23.65 0.73 30.47
CA PRO A 19 22.93 -0.53 30.59
C PRO A 19 21.47 -0.43 30.11
N PHE A 20 21.07 -1.49 29.41
CA PHE A 20 19.71 -2.01 29.26
C PHE A 20 18.75 -1.64 30.43
N LEU A 21 17.93 -0.60 30.27
CA LEU A 21 16.87 -0.25 31.24
C LEU A 21 15.73 0.50 30.54
N ASN A 22 14.94 -0.20 29.72
CA ASN A 22 13.65 0.34 29.25
C ASN A 22 12.49 -0.65 29.16
N ARG A 23 12.58 -1.80 29.85
CA ARG A 23 11.45 -2.75 30.00
C ARG A 23 10.82 -2.79 31.41
N SER A 24 11.41 -2.15 32.43
CA SER A 24 10.91 -2.21 33.81
C SER A 24 9.88 -1.13 34.19
N ARG A 25 9.74 -0.05 33.41
CA ARG A 25 8.81 1.05 33.75
C ARG A 25 7.33 0.69 33.59
N ARG A 26 6.97 -0.17 32.63
CA ARG A 26 5.57 -0.58 32.42
C ARG A 26 5.11 -1.59 33.48
N GLY A 27 5.95 -2.55 33.86
CA GLY A 27 5.65 -3.50 34.94
C GLY A 27 5.50 -2.84 36.32
N ALA A 28 6.35 -1.87 36.63
CA ALA A 28 6.28 -1.11 37.88
C ALA A 28 5.00 -0.26 38.00
N VAL A 29 4.51 0.30 36.88
CA VAL A 29 3.26 1.07 36.85
C VAL A 29 2.04 0.17 37.07
N TYR A 30 2.00 -1.03 36.48
CA TYR A 30 0.92 -1.99 36.71
C TYR A 30 0.88 -2.49 38.17
N LEU A 31 2.05 -2.76 38.78
CA LEU A 31 2.11 -3.14 40.20
C LEU A 31 1.67 -1.99 41.12
N ALA A 32 2.03 -0.75 40.82
CA ALA A 32 1.65 0.41 41.61
C ALA A 32 0.14 0.70 41.54
N ILE A 33 -0.49 0.49 40.38
CA ILE A 33 -1.95 0.60 40.22
C ILE A 33 -2.67 -0.49 41.01
N LEU A 34 -2.17 -1.74 40.96
CA LEU A 34 -2.77 -2.85 41.72
C LEU A 34 -2.69 -2.60 43.24
N PHE A 35 -1.54 -2.13 43.74
CA PHE A 35 -1.37 -1.77 45.16
C PHE A 35 -2.26 -0.60 45.60
N PHE A 36 -2.46 0.40 44.74
CA PHE A 36 -3.31 1.54 45.04
C PHE A 36 -4.80 1.17 45.10
N CYS A 37 -5.26 0.27 44.21
CA CYS A 37 -6.63 -0.27 44.25
C CYS A 37 -6.89 -1.12 45.51
N VAL A 38 -5.90 -1.92 45.94
CA VAL A 38 -6.00 -2.70 47.20
C VAL A 38 -5.99 -1.79 48.43
N TRP A 39 -5.19 -0.71 48.41
CA TRP A 39 -5.14 0.26 49.51
C TRP A 39 -6.45 1.06 49.66
N LEU A 40 -7.11 1.43 48.56
CA LEU A 40 -8.41 2.10 48.58
C LEU A 40 -9.57 1.21 49.08
N PHE A 41 -9.47 -0.11 48.92
CA PHE A 41 -10.49 -1.05 49.36
C PHE A 41 -10.38 -1.48 50.84
N LEU A 42 -9.24 -1.23 51.49
CA LEU A 42 -8.96 -1.75 52.85
C LEU A 42 -8.70 -0.68 53.93
N GLY A 43 -8.74 0.62 53.60
CA GLY A 43 -8.38 1.67 54.56
C GLY A 43 -9.50 2.65 54.89
N SER A 44 -10.21 2.41 55.99
CA SER A 44 -11.04 3.40 56.67
C SER A 44 -10.26 4.17 57.75
N SER A 45 -10.65 5.44 57.92
CA SER A 45 -10.37 6.36 59.04
C SER A 45 -8.93 6.87 59.26
N SER A 46 -8.66 8.09 58.78
CA SER A 46 -8.23 9.23 59.63
C SER A 46 -7.88 10.45 58.77
N SER A 47 -8.17 11.62 59.33
CA SER A 47 -8.17 12.93 58.70
C SER A 47 -6.81 13.63 58.80
N SER A 48 -6.11 13.80 57.67
CA SER A 48 -5.30 14.98 57.35
C SER A 48 -4.81 14.91 55.89
N VAL A 49 -5.41 15.69 54.99
CA VAL A 49 -4.96 15.76 53.59
C VAL A 49 -3.96 16.91 53.45
N SER A 50 -2.69 16.59 53.23
CA SER A 50 -1.66 17.56 52.86
C SER A 50 -1.75 17.92 51.37
N SER A 51 -1.33 19.14 51.02
CA SER A 51 -1.36 19.70 49.65
C SER A 51 -0.57 18.90 48.60
N THR A 52 0.26 17.95 49.04
CA THR A 52 0.99 17.01 48.18
C THR A 52 0.10 15.90 47.63
N SER A 53 -0.93 15.49 48.37
CA SER A 53 -1.89 14.43 47.96
C SER A 53 -2.78 14.89 46.80
N THR A 54 -3.12 16.18 46.75
CA THR A 54 -3.95 16.78 45.68
C THR A 54 -3.19 16.89 44.35
N ARG A 55 -1.85 17.02 44.38
CA ARG A 55 -1.01 17.06 43.17
C ARG A 55 -0.75 15.67 42.58
N ILE A 56 -0.67 14.63 43.41
CA ILE A 56 -0.48 13.25 42.95
C ILE A 56 -1.79 12.70 42.38
N THR A 57 -2.92 12.99 43.03
CA THR A 57 -4.25 12.61 42.53
C THR A 57 -4.61 13.34 41.22
N SER A 58 -4.25 14.62 41.04
CA SER A 58 -4.49 15.31 39.76
C SER A 58 -3.61 14.80 38.61
N LYS A 59 -2.35 14.44 38.88
CA LYS A 59 -1.46 13.82 37.88
C LYS A 59 -1.93 12.42 37.48
N LEU A 60 -2.38 11.60 38.43
CA LEU A 60 -2.93 10.27 38.15
C LEU A 60 -4.29 10.34 37.44
N LYS A 61 -5.15 11.31 37.78
CA LYS A 61 -6.41 11.56 37.06
C LYS A 61 -6.15 11.98 35.62
N ASN A 62 -5.17 12.85 35.38
CA ASN A 62 -4.77 13.26 34.02
C ASN A 62 -4.11 12.13 33.22
N GLN A 63 -3.38 11.22 33.87
CA GLN A 63 -2.83 10.02 33.23
C GLN A 63 -3.92 8.98 32.90
N ALA A 64 -4.90 8.80 33.78
CA ALA A 64 -6.05 7.94 33.53
C ALA A 64 -6.95 8.49 32.42
N LEU A 65 -7.16 9.82 32.38
CA LEU A 65 -7.88 10.49 31.28
C LEU A 65 -7.18 10.28 29.93
N ARG A 66 -5.84 10.40 29.88
CA ARG A 66 -5.05 10.10 28.67
C ARG A 66 -5.11 8.63 28.22
N LEU A 67 -5.34 7.69 29.13
CA LEU A 67 -5.49 6.26 28.79
C LEU A 67 -6.91 5.91 28.30
N THR A 68 -7.88 6.81 28.48
CA THR A 68 -9.29 6.64 28.07
C THR A 68 -9.71 7.58 26.94
N SER A 69 -8.85 8.51 26.53
CA SER A 69 -9.07 9.35 25.35
C SER A 69 -8.84 8.54 24.07
N PRO A 70 -9.61 8.76 22.99
CA PRO A 70 -9.26 8.23 21.68
C PRO A 70 -7.85 8.71 21.32
N ILE A 71 -6.95 7.78 21.02
CA ILE A 71 -5.60 8.13 20.58
C ILE A 71 -5.76 8.84 19.24
N THR A 72 -5.27 10.08 19.15
CA THR A 72 -5.34 10.86 17.91
C THR A 72 -4.27 10.39 16.93
N ASP A 73 -4.50 10.54 15.62
CA ASP A 73 -3.50 10.19 14.61
C ASP A 73 -2.17 10.96 14.81
N GLU A 74 -2.20 12.14 15.43
CA GLU A 74 -0.99 12.90 15.77
C GLU A 74 -0.12 12.21 16.83
N GLU A 75 -0.75 11.48 17.76
CA GLU A 75 -0.06 10.68 18.78
C GLU A 75 0.45 9.32 18.24
N ILE A 76 -0.10 8.82 17.14
CA ILE A 76 0.29 7.53 16.52
C ILE A 76 1.27 7.71 15.35
N TYR A 77 1.04 8.72 14.52
CA TYR A 77 1.66 8.90 13.21
C TYR A 77 2.36 10.25 13.02
N GLY A 78 2.27 11.15 14.00
CA GLY A 78 2.60 12.56 13.77
C GLY A 78 1.56 13.23 12.87
N PRO A 79 1.78 14.48 12.45
CA PRO A 79 0.84 15.20 11.58
C PRO A 79 0.60 14.42 10.27
N PRO A 80 -0.58 14.54 9.65
CA PRO A 80 -0.84 13.95 8.34
C PRO A 80 0.28 14.35 7.38
N VAL A 81 0.89 13.35 6.74
CA VAL A 81 1.88 13.61 5.68
C VAL A 81 1.11 14.26 4.53
N LEU A 82 1.15 15.59 4.48
CA LEU A 82 0.72 16.32 3.30
C LEU A 82 1.52 15.77 2.12
N PRO A 83 0.89 15.58 0.94
CA PRO A 83 1.63 15.18 -0.23
C PRO A 83 2.79 16.18 -0.41
N PRO A 84 4.04 15.69 -0.54
CA PRO A 84 5.17 16.57 -0.70
C PRO A 84 4.93 17.47 -1.92
N GLN A 85 5.33 18.73 -1.80
CA GLN A 85 5.23 19.67 -2.92
C GLN A 85 5.97 19.08 -4.12
N PRO A 86 5.44 19.17 -5.35
CA PRO A 86 6.09 18.60 -6.52
C PRO A 86 7.49 19.17 -6.71
N ARG A 87 8.47 18.31 -7.02
CA ARG A 87 9.79 18.76 -7.46
C ARG A 87 9.62 19.60 -8.74
N PRO A 88 10.16 20.83 -8.82
CA PRO A 88 10.15 21.58 -10.07
C PRO A 88 10.78 20.73 -11.18
N LEU A 89 10.12 20.67 -12.34
CA LEU A 89 10.74 20.05 -13.51
C LEU A 89 12.08 20.74 -13.80
N PRO A 90 13.11 19.99 -14.24
CA PRO A 90 14.31 20.62 -14.77
C PRO A 90 13.94 21.61 -15.91
N PRO A 91 14.72 22.68 -16.11
CA PRO A 91 14.40 23.73 -17.08
C PRO A 91 14.12 23.17 -18.48
N LYS A 92 13.16 23.77 -19.19
CA LYS A 92 12.73 23.38 -20.55
C LYS A 92 13.86 23.30 -21.59
N ASP A 93 15.02 23.90 -21.31
CA ASP A 93 16.19 23.90 -22.20
C ASP A 93 17.02 22.60 -22.11
N SER A 94 16.75 21.71 -21.15
CA SER A 94 17.10 20.30 -21.32
C SER A 94 16.01 19.70 -22.22
N ALA A 95 16.29 19.59 -23.51
CA ALA A 95 15.39 18.97 -24.48
C ALA A 95 14.99 17.57 -24.00
N ILE A 96 13.87 17.47 -23.30
CA ILE A 96 13.16 16.22 -23.08
C ILE A 96 12.61 15.89 -24.46
N ALA A 97 13.36 15.04 -25.19
CA ALA A 97 12.82 14.39 -26.36
C ALA A 97 11.44 13.84 -25.97
N PRO A 98 10.39 14.02 -26.80
CA PRO A 98 9.10 13.43 -26.53
C PRO A 98 9.34 11.96 -26.17
N LEU A 99 8.76 11.51 -25.04
CA LEU A 99 8.74 10.11 -24.67
C LEU A 99 8.25 9.38 -25.91
N ARG A 100 9.18 8.80 -26.67
CA ARG A 100 8.85 7.69 -27.52
C ARG A 100 8.25 6.71 -26.51
N SER A 101 6.98 6.37 -26.69
CA SER A 101 6.59 4.97 -26.48
C SER A 101 7.79 4.19 -27.01
N TRP A 102 8.49 3.44 -26.17
CA TRP A 102 9.61 2.65 -26.64
C TRP A 102 9.02 1.55 -27.53
N GLU A 103 8.58 1.93 -28.72
CA GLU A 103 8.11 1.18 -29.86
C GLU A 103 9.36 0.58 -30.53
N HIS A 104 10.18 -0.09 -29.73
CA HIS A 104 10.68 -1.35 -30.22
C HIS A 104 9.50 -2.27 -30.05
N GLY A 105 8.79 -2.46 -31.17
CA GLY A 105 7.61 -3.32 -31.24
C GLY A 105 7.85 -4.54 -30.37
N VAL A 106 6.84 -4.89 -29.56
CA VAL A 106 6.78 -6.14 -28.80
C VAL A 106 7.47 -7.17 -29.70
N PRO A 107 8.70 -7.60 -29.39
CA PRO A 107 9.31 -8.67 -30.17
C PRO A 107 8.26 -9.76 -30.11
N GLU A 108 7.92 -10.37 -31.25
CA GLU A 108 7.09 -11.58 -31.27
C GLU A 108 7.40 -12.33 -30.01
N THR A 109 6.40 -12.46 -29.12
CA THR A 109 6.53 -13.11 -27.83
C THR A 109 6.83 -14.57 -28.12
N THR A 110 8.07 -14.83 -28.52
CA THR A 110 8.81 -15.98 -28.10
C THR A 110 8.96 -15.69 -26.61
N VAL A 111 7.92 -16.07 -25.85
CA VAL A 111 8.14 -16.68 -24.56
C VAL A 111 9.22 -17.70 -24.89
N HIS A 112 10.49 -17.36 -24.65
CA HIS A 112 11.48 -18.38 -24.45
C HIS A 112 10.93 -19.10 -23.24
N GLY A 113 10.08 -20.12 -23.50
CA GLY A 113 9.57 -21.02 -22.51
C GLY A 113 10.81 -21.40 -21.76
N ILE A 114 10.85 -21.01 -20.48
CA ILE A 114 11.98 -21.15 -19.57
C ILE A 114 12.72 -22.38 -20.07
N SER A 115 13.79 -22.17 -20.85
CA SER A 115 14.64 -23.30 -21.16
C SER A 115 15.13 -23.59 -19.76
N GLY A 116 14.69 -24.72 -19.23
CA GLY A 116 15.18 -25.21 -17.97
C GLY A 116 16.67 -25.27 -18.16
N GLY A 117 17.38 -24.22 -17.75
CA GLY A 117 18.79 -24.31 -17.44
C GLY A 117 18.82 -25.49 -16.49
N GLU A 118 19.45 -26.57 -16.96
CA GLU A 118 19.49 -27.84 -16.25
C GLU A 118 19.71 -27.56 -14.77
N TYR A 119 18.79 -28.07 -13.95
CA TYR A 119 18.93 -28.04 -12.51
C TYR A 119 20.25 -28.72 -12.17
N SER A 120 21.25 -27.96 -11.73
CA SER A 120 22.24 -28.49 -10.78
C SER A 120 21.57 -28.44 -9.40
N VAL A 121 21.74 -29.51 -8.64
CA VAL A 121 21.27 -29.64 -7.25
C VAL A 121 21.93 -28.60 -6.32
N ASP A 122 22.87 -27.78 -6.84
CA ASP A 122 23.74 -26.92 -6.05
C ASP A 122 23.25 -25.47 -5.92
N GLY A 123 22.15 -25.07 -6.58
CA GLY A 123 21.57 -23.72 -6.41
C GLY A 123 22.43 -22.55 -6.93
N VAL A 124 23.44 -22.88 -7.73
CA VAL A 124 24.43 -21.96 -8.30
C VAL A 124 24.14 -21.77 -9.79
N ALA A 125 24.04 -20.51 -10.26
CA ALA A 125 23.79 -20.20 -11.66
C ALA A 125 24.90 -19.33 -12.29
N PRO A 126 25.21 -19.54 -13.59
CA PRO A 126 26.12 -18.68 -14.33
C PRO A 126 25.53 -17.28 -14.54
N LEU A 127 26.38 -16.25 -14.42
CA LEU A 127 26.01 -14.82 -14.41
C LEU A 127 25.89 -14.19 -15.82
N SER A 128 25.83 -14.99 -16.88
CA SER A 128 25.99 -14.56 -18.28
C SER A 128 24.71 -14.12 -19.00
N HIS A 129 23.60 -13.84 -18.30
CA HIS A 129 22.30 -13.59 -18.94
C HIS A 129 21.83 -12.14 -18.80
N LEU A 130 21.37 -11.59 -19.92
CA LEU A 130 20.84 -10.23 -20.09
C LEU A 130 19.62 -9.99 -19.18
N SER A 131 19.56 -8.81 -18.57
CA SER A 131 18.36 -8.32 -17.88
C SER A 131 17.36 -7.75 -18.90
N PHE A 132 16.18 -8.35 -18.99
CA PHE A 132 15.05 -7.77 -19.70
C PHE A 132 14.38 -6.68 -18.84
N ILE A 133 13.95 -5.57 -19.45
CA ILE A 133 13.30 -4.46 -18.74
C ILE A 133 11.94 -4.13 -19.35
N LEU A 134 10.93 -4.02 -18.48
CA LEU A 134 9.76 -3.16 -18.72
C LEU A 134 9.81 -2.00 -17.73
N HIS A 135 9.61 -0.77 -18.21
CA HIS A 135 9.74 0.42 -17.38
C HIS A 135 8.73 1.52 -17.72
N ALA A 136 8.06 2.03 -16.69
CA ALA A 136 7.30 3.28 -16.74
C ALA A 136 7.18 3.87 -15.33
N GLY A 137 8.28 4.36 -14.75
CA GLY A 137 8.36 4.75 -13.32
C GLY A 137 8.33 3.59 -12.32
N TRP A 138 7.86 2.42 -12.79
CA TRP A 138 7.95 1.12 -12.15
C TRP A 138 8.79 0.20 -13.04
N SER A 139 9.60 -0.67 -12.46
CA SER A 139 10.55 -1.50 -13.24
C SER A 139 10.30 -2.98 -13.03
N LEU A 140 10.22 -3.76 -14.12
CA LEU A 140 10.27 -5.21 -14.08
C LEU A 140 11.58 -5.65 -14.74
N LEU A 141 12.42 -6.35 -13.98
CA LEU A 141 13.75 -6.78 -14.37
C LEU A 141 13.92 -8.28 -14.20
N GLU A 142 14.76 -8.90 -15.03
CA GLU A 142 15.15 -10.30 -14.87
C GLU A 142 16.66 -10.45 -14.62
N ASN A 143 17.04 -11.49 -13.90
CA ASN A 143 18.44 -11.84 -13.58
C ASN A 143 19.24 -10.67 -12.95
N VAL A 144 18.62 -9.94 -12.01
CA VAL A 144 19.28 -8.83 -11.30
C VAL A 144 20.17 -9.39 -10.19
N VAL A 145 21.42 -8.93 -10.13
CA VAL A 145 22.36 -9.35 -9.09
C VAL A 145 22.27 -8.42 -7.90
N LEU A 146 21.94 -8.93 -6.72
CA LEU A 146 22.05 -8.24 -5.44
C LEU A 146 23.40 -8.59 -4.80
N LEU A 147 24.24 -7.60 -4.55
CA LEU A 147 25.51 -7.77 -3.83
C LEU A 147 25.75 -6.55 -2.94
N ASN A 148 26.00 -6.80 -1.64
CA ASN A 148 26.30 -5.77 -0.64
C ASN A 148 25.27 -4.61 -0.59
N GLY A 149 23.99 -4.91 -0.81
CA GLY A 149 22.91 -3.94 -0.84
C GLY A 149 22.72 -3.21 -2.16
N THR A 150 23.61 -3.40 -3.13
CA THR A 150 23.52 -2.81 -4.47
C THR A 150 22.86 -3.77 -5.44
N LEU A 151 21.92 -3.25 -6.24
CA LEU A 151 21.32 -3.96 -7.37
C LEU A 151 22.15 -3.72 -8.64
N PHE A 152 22.59 -4.80 -9.27
CA PHE A 152 23.37 -4.76 -10.50
C PHE A 152 22.57 -5.35 -11.66
N ILE A 153 22.56 -4.60 -12.74
CA ILE A 153 22.08 -5.00 -14.05
C ILE A 153 23.31 -5.35 -14.89
N VAL A 154 23.34 -6.55 -15.47
CA VAL A 154 24.46 -7.00 -16.31
C VAL A 154 24.07 -6.83 -17.77
N SER A 155 24.72 -5.90 -18.46
CA SER A 155 24.51 -5.65 -19.89
C SER A 155 25.73 -4.99 -20.52
N ASP A 156 26.11 -5.44 -21.71
CA ASP A 156 27.12 -4.78 -22.55
C ASP A 156 26.53 -3.65 -23.40
N ASP A 157 25.19 -3.52 -23.40
CA ASP A 157 24.45 -2.48 -24.11
C ASP A 157 23.59 -1.70 -23.11
N THR A 158 24.10 -0.55 -22.68
CA THR A 158 23.41 0.33 -21.71
C THR A 158 22.30 1.16 -22.35
N SER A 159 22.23 1.23 -23.69
CA SER A 159 21.25 2.07 -24.39
C SER A 159 19.82 1.56 -24.27
N LYS A 160 19.65 0.29 -23.92
CA LYS A 160 18.37 -0.39 -23.68
C LYS A 160 17.73 -0.04 -22.33
N PHE A 161 18.45 0.68 -21.48
CA PHE A 161 18.06 0.92 -20.09
C PHE A 161 17.72 2.41 -19.93
N PRO A 162 16.64 2.74 -19.21
CA PRO A 162 16.40 4.12 -18.82
C PRO A 162 17.50 4.58 -17.84
N PRO A 163 17.68 5.90 -17.67
CA PRO A 163 18.51 6.46 -16.61
C PRO A 163 18.16 5.85 -15.23
N LEU A 164 19.18 5.57 -14.42
CA LEU A 164 19.04 4.85 -13.13
C LEU A 164 18.19 5.60 -12.11
N ASP A 165 18.21 6.92 -12.12
CA ASP A 165 17.36 7.79 -11.31
C ASP A 165 15.87 7.64 -11.64
N LYS A 166 15.55 7.19 -12.85
CA LYS A 166 14.17 6.84 -13.23
C LYS A 166 13.76 5.45 -12.80
N MET A 167 14.69 4.58 -12.38
CA MET A 167 14.39 3.18 -12.02
C MET A 167 14.36 2.93 -10.51
N PHE A 168 15.15 3.71 -9.77
CA PHE A 168 15.44 3.47 -8.36
C PHE A 168 15.77 4.80 -7.66
N SER A 169 15.97 4.76 -6.35
CA SER A 169 16.38 5.87 -5.51
C SER A 169 17.07 5.36 -4.23
N THR A 170 17.49 6.25 -3.34
CA THR A 170 18.09 5.85 -2.06
C THR A 170 17.10 5.28 -1.05
N GLY A 171 15.78 5.41 -1.28
CA GLY A 171 14.74 4.92 -0.36
C GLY A 171 14.67 5.68 0.97
N VAL A 172 15.32 6.86 1.05
CA VAL A 172 15.27 7.74 2.22
C VAL A 172 13.84 8.26 2.43
N PRO A 173 13.34 8.36 3.68
CA PRO A 173 12.02 8.91 3.99
C PRO A 173 11.73 10.26 3.32
N MET A 174 10.48 10.44 2.91
CA MET A 174 10.01 11.69 2.34
C MET A 174 9.53 12.62 3.45
N GLU A 175 10.28 13.68 3.70
CA GLU A 175 9.86 14.80 4.52
C GLU A 175 9.19 15.89 3.66
N SER A 176 8.30 16.67 4.28
CA SER A 176 7.46 17.69 3.64
C SER A 176 8.23 18.89 3.10
N GLU A 177 9.43 19.15 3.63
CA GLU A 177 10.24 20.33 3.30
C GLU A 177 11.11 20.11 2.06
N PRO A 178 11.05 20.96 1.02
CA PRO A 178 11.84 20.80 -0.21
C PRO A 178 13.36 20.75 -0.01
N SER A 179 13.87 21.37 1.06
CA SER A 179 15.28 21.34 1.43
C SER A 179 15.80 19.94 1.76
N THR A 180 14.91 19.00 2.08
CA THR A 180 15.19 17.61 2.47
C THR A 180 15.20 16.64 1.29
N TRP A 181 14.98 17.14 0.07
CA TRP A 181 15.04 16.32 -1.16
C TRP A 181 16.46 15.91 -1.54
N ARG A 182 17.47 16.51 -0.91
CA ARG A 182 18.89 16.17 -1.13
C ARG A 182 19.16 14.73 -0.71
N GLY A 183 19.93 14.02 -1.53
CA GLY A 183 20.36 12.65 -1.23
C GLY A 183 19.32 11.57 -1.55
N ARG A 184 18.28 11.90 -2.32
CA ARG A 184 17.29 10.93 -2.82
C ARG A 184 17.67 10.34 -4.18
N ASP A 185 18.58 10.99 -4.90
CA ASP A 185 18.98 10.56 -6.24
C ASP A 185 19.80 9.26 -6.16
N THR A 186 19.57 8.36 -7.11
CA THR A 186 20.29 7.08 -7.20
C THR A 186 21.78 7.30 -7.30
N THR A 187 22.54 6.59 -6.46
CA THR A 187 23.99 6.53 -6.58
C THR A 187 24.42 5.11 -6.95
N PRO A 188 25.69 4.91 -7.34
CA PRO A 188 26.23 3.56 -7.52
C PRO A 188 26.14 2.65 -6.28
N ARG A 189 25.82 3.19 -5.09
CA ARG A 189 25.60 2.37 -3.89
C ARG A 189 24.28 1.60 -3.96
N GLU A 190 23.27 2.15 -4.62
CA GLU A 190 21.95 1.54 -4.70
C GLU A 190 21.79 0.68 -5.94
N MET A 191 22.15 1.22 -7.12
CA MET A 191 21.97 0.52 -8.39
C MET A 191 23.09 0.84 -9.39
N GLN A 192 23.51 -0.16 -10.18
CA GLN A 192 24.51 -0.01 -11.24
C GLN A 192 24.16 -0.86 -12.47
N ILE A 193 24.56 -0.38 -13.65
CA ILE A 193 24.64 -1.19 -14.87
C ILE A 193 26.12 -1.49 -15.13
N VAL A 194 26.48 -2.76 -15.26
CA VAL A 194 27.86 -3.21 -15.48
C VAL A 194 27.95 -4.12 -16.71
N SER A 195 29.08 -4.06 -17.41
CA SER A 195 29.37 -4.97 -18.52
C SER A 195 29.53 -6.40 -18.03
N THR A 196 29.37 -7.38 -18.92
CA THR A 196 29.58 -8.80 -18.62
C THR A 196 31.00 -9.06 -18.11
N LYS A 197 31.99 -8.40 -18.72
CA LYS A 197 33.39 -8.42 -18.26
C LYS A 197 33.52 -7.92 -16.82
N ARG A 198 32.93 -6.76 -16.52
CA ARG A 198 33.01 -6.17 -15.17
C ARG A 198 32.26 -7.01 -14.14
N ALA A 199 31.11 -7.58 -14.51
CA ALA A 199 30.35 -8.49 -13.67
C ALA A 199 31.17 -9.73 -13.28
N SER A 200 31.89 -10.33 -14.24
CA SER A 200 32.79 -11.47 -13.97
C SER A 200 33.89 -11.13 -12.95
N GLU A 201 34.48 -9.93 -13.05
CA GLU A 201 35.48 -9.44 -12.09
C GLU A 201 34.88 -9.17 -10.69
N LEU A 202 33.65 -8.65 -10.63
CA LEU A 202 32.98 -8.26 -9.38
C LEU A 202 32.42 -9.45 -8.62
N PHE A 203 31.75 -10.36 -9.33
CA PHE A 203 30.92 -11.40 -8.73
C PHE A 203 31.63 -12.77 -8.72
N GLY A 204 32.64 -12.95 -9.57
CA GLY A 204 33.22 -14.25 -9.85
C GLY A 204 32.30 -15.13 -10.71
N PRO A 205 32.54 -16.45 -10.78
CA PRO A 205 31.81 -17.34 -11.67
C PRO A 205 30.40 -17.74 -11.18
N TYR A 206 30.06 -17.49 -9.92
CA TYR A 206 28.91 -18.12 -9.25
C TYR A 206 28.15 -17.15 -8.35
N GLY A 207 26.82 -17.23 -8.39
CA GLY A 207 25.92 -16.57 -7.45
C GLY A 207 24.80 -17.48 -6.97
N SER A 208 24.28 -17.19 -5.77
CA SER A 208 23.17 -17.93 -5.19
C SER A 208 21.85 -17.47 -5.83
N ARG A 209 21.12 -18.37 -6.47
CA ARG A 209 19.90 -17.99 -7.21
C ARG A 209 18.69 -17.88 -6.28
N ILE A 210 18.02 -16.73 -6.33
CA ILE A 210 16.79 -16.43 -5.62
C ILE A 210 15.62 -16.60 -6.60
N GLN A 211 14.96 -17.76 -6.51
CA GLN A 211 14.01 -18.21 -7.52
C GLN A 211 12.66 -17.48 -7.52
N GLY A 212 12.06 -17.31 -8.69
CA GLY A 212 10.70 -16.76 -8.86
C GLY A 212 10.59 -15.25 -8.65
N THR A 213 9.38 -14.71 -8.79
CA THR A 213 9.12 -13.26 -8.75
C THR A 213 9.30 -12.68 -7.35
N THR A 214 10.08 -11.60 -7.27
CA THR A 214 10.30 -10.77 -6.09
C THR A 214 9.59 -9.44 -6.28
N PHE A 215 8.66 -9.12 -5.39
CA PHE A 215 8.16 -7.75 -5.25
C PHE A 215 9.13 -6.98 -4.36
N PHE A 216 9.68 -5.90 -4.87
CA PHE A 216 10.70 -5.10 -4.20
C PHE A 216 10.14 -3.70 -3.98
N CYS A 217 9.92 -3.31 -2.73
CA CYS A 217 9.43 -1.99 -2.37
C CYS A 217 10.55 -1.17 -1.76
N ASN A 218 11.04 -0.19 -2.50
CA ASN A 218 12.11 0.70 -2.06
C ASN A 218 11.58 1.89 -1.22
N ASP A 219 10.29 1.95 -0.92
CA ASP A 219 9.71 3.00 -0.09
C ASP A 219 10.11 2.83 1.39
N ALA A 220 10.18 3.95 2.10
CA ALA A 220 10.30 3.97 3.56
C ALA A 220 9.00 3.53 4.27
N SER A 221 9.11 3.23 5.56
CA SER A 221 7.99 2.74 6.40
C SER A 221 6.77 3.66 6.45
N GLN A 222 6.94 4.96 6.18
CA GLN A 222 5.84 5.95 6.21
C GLN A 222 4.66 5.61 5.28
N PHE A 223 4.88 4.83 4.22
CA PHE A 223 3.83 4.42 3.29
C PHE A 223 3.40 2.97 3.49
N ALA A 224 4.34 2.08 3.82
CA ALA A 224 4.04 0.66 4.01
C ALA A 224 3.17 0.37 5.26
N SER A 225 3.17 1.28 6.25
CA SER A 225 2.46 1.17 7.53
C SER A 225 0.99 1.59 7.49
N HIS A 226 0.44 1.85 6.29
CA HIS A 226 -0.88 2.44 6.14
C HIS A 226 -1.69 1.74 5.04
N TYR A 227 -2.86 1.17 5.40
CA TYR A 227 -3.66 0.30 4.52
C TYR A 227 -3.88 0.86 3.11
N TYR A 228 -4.26 2.14 2.98
CA TYR A 228 -4.45 2.76 1.67
C TYR A 228 -3.16 2.83 0.85
N HIS A 229 -2.05 3.31 1.44
CA HIS A 229 -0.79 3.45 0.72
C HIS A 229 -0.21 2.09 0.37
N PHE A 230 -0.34 1.10 1.27
CA PHE A 230 0.14 -0.23 1.01
C PHE A 230 -0.70 -0.97 -0.04
N VAL A 231 -2.01 -1.14 0.17
CA VAL A 231 -2.84 -1.94 -0.74
C VAL A 231 -3.26 -1.16 -1.97
N GLY A 232 -3.65 0.11 -1.82
CA GLY A 232 -4.15 0.96 -2.90
C GLY A 232 -3.09 1.60 -3.78
N GLU A 233 -1.83 1.69 -3.33
CA GLU A 233 -0.73 2.20 -4.16
C GLU A 233 0.38 1.17 -4.37
N ILE A 234 1.02 0.69 -3.30
CA ILE A 234 2.22 -0.18 -3.41
C ILE A 234 1.87 -1.53 -4.04
N LEU A 235 0.98 -2.30 -3.43
CA LEU A 235 0.57 -3.61 -3.94
C LEU A 235 -0.15 -3.46 -5.29
N PHE A 236 -1.02 -2.46 -5.42
CA PHE A 236 -1.74 -2.17 -6.65
C PHE A 236 -0.78 -1.93 -7.82
N GLY A 237 0.27 -1.12 -7.59
CA GLY A 237 1.29 -0.81 -8.58
C GLY A 237 2.21 -1.98 -8.90
N LEU A 238 2.75 -2.66 -7.88
CA LEU A 238 3.57 -3.87 -8.08
C LEU A 238 2.81 -4.93 -8.89
N TRP A 239 1.56 -5.17 -8.51
CA TRP A 239 0.72 -6.12 -9.22
C TRP A 239 0.41 -5.65 -10.64
N ARG A 240 0.06 -4.37 -10.84
CA ARG A 240 -0.20 -3.81 -12.17
C ARG A 240 1.01 -3.89 -13.10
N THR A 241 2.21 -3.60 -12.59
CA THR A 241 3.46 -3.75 -13.33
C THR A 241 3.72 -5.21 -13.64
N TYR A 242 3.51 -6.13 -12.69
CA TYR A 242 3.73 -7.56 -12.92
C TYR A 242 2.73 -8.14 -13.92
N SER A 243 1.45 -7.77 -13.81
CA SER A 243 0.38 -8.22 -14.68
C SER A 243 0.51 -7.73 -16.12
N SER A 244 1.41 -6.77 -16.40
CA SER A 244 1.71 -6.33 -17.77
C SER A 244 2.27 -7.45 -18.65
N LEU A 245 2.77 -8.53 -18.03
CA LEU A 245 3.21 -9.73 -18.75
C LEU A 245 2.06 -10.55 -19.35
N ASP A 246 0.82 -10.38 -18.86
CA ASP A 246 -0.35 -11.11 -19.36
C ASP A 246 -1.42 -10.12 -19.83
N LEU A 247 -1.57 -10.02 -21.14
CA LEU A 247 -2.52 -9.09 -21.78
C LEU A 247 -3.95 -9.66 -21.81
N ASN A 248 -4.14 -10.94 -21.46
CA ASN A 248 -5.38 -11.68 -21.68
C ASN A 248 -6.03 -12.17 -20.39
N ILE A 249 -5.80 -11.47 -19.26
CA ILE A 249 -6.47 -11.78 -18.00
C ILE A 249 -7.99 -11.64 -18.19
N PRO A 250 -8.77 -12.73 -17.99
CA PRO A 250 -10.21 -12.69 -18.19
C PRO A 250 -10.91 -11.91 -17.08
N ALA A 251 -12.12 -11.44 -17.35
CA ALA A 251 -12.95 -10.72 -16.37
C ALA A 251 -13.24 -11.55 -15.10
N SER A 252 -13.22 -12.87 -15.18
CA SER A 252 -13.36 -13.78 -14.03
C SER A 252 -12.17 -13.76 -13.06
N GLY A 253 -11.05 -13.14 -13.44
CA GLY A 253 -9.79 -13.13 -12.70
C GLY A 253 -9.10 -14.50 -12.64
N LYS A 254 -9.66 -15.53 -13.28
CA LYS A 254 -9.07 -16.87 -13.30
C LYS A 254 -8.01 -16.94 -14.38
N LEU A 255 -6.74 -16.95 -13.96
CA LEU A 255 -5.61 -17.07 -14.87
C LEU A 255 -5.66 -18.38 -15.66
N GLN A 256 -5.27 -18.31 -16.93
CA GLN A 256 -5.24 -19.46 -17.83
C GLN A 256 -4.00 -20.32 -17.59
N SER A 257 -4.07 -21.61 -17.99
CA SER A 257 -2.89 -22.48 -18.01
C SER A 257 -1.83 -21.89 -18.93
N GLY A 258 -0.58 -21.86 -18.48
CA GLY A 258 0.53 -21.26 -19.24
C GLY A 258 0.64 -19.74 -19.13
N THR A 259 -0.13 -19.09 -18.25
CA THR A 259 0.07 -17.67 -17.91
C THR A 259 1.52 -17.41 -17.46
N PRO A 260 2.11 -16.25 -17.82
CA PRO A 260 3.41 -15.84 -17.28
C PRO A 260 3.32 -15.35 -15.83
N LEU A 261 2.11 -15.21 -15.28
CA LEU A 261 1.85 -14.73 -13.93
C LEU A 261 1.81 -15.87 -12.92
N THR A 262 2.98 -16.17 -12.35
CA THR A 262 3.09 -17.04 -11.17
C THR A 262 2.91 -16.23 -9.89
N ALA A 263 2.35 -16.83 -8.83
CA ALA A 263 2.29 -16.18 -7.53
C ALA A 263 3.69 -15.69 -7.10
N PRO A 264 3.87 -14.41 -6.72
CA PRO A 264 5.17 -13.93 -6.30
C PRO A 264 5.64 -14.65 -5.04
N ARG A 265 6.91 -15.04 -5.02
CA ARG A 265 7.46 -15.86 -3.93
C ARG A 265 7.87 -15.03 -2.73
N ARG A 266 8.13 -13.74 -2.92
CA ARG A 266 8.57 -12.86 -1.84
C ARG A 266 8.22 -11.40 -2.07
N PHE A 267 8.09 -10.71 -0.95
CA PHE A 267 8.02 -9.26 -0.84
C PHE A 267 9.22 -8.78 -0.03
N MET A 268 10.06 -7.95 -0.63
CA MET A 268 11.31 -7.45 -0.07
C MET A 268 11.18 -5.97 0.25
N PHE A 269 11.51 -5.61 1.49
CA PHE A 269 11.47 -4.26 2.05
C PHE A 269 12.83 -3.90 2.64
N PRO A 270 13.77 -3.34 1.85
CA PRO A 270 15.08 -2.91 2.36
C PRO A 270 14.99 -1.85 3.47
N HIS A 271 13.93 -1.03 3.50
CA HIS A 271 13.83 0.14 4.39
C HIS A 271 12.73 0.04 5.45
N VAL A 272 12.03 -1.09 5.56
CA VAL A 272 10.90 -1.28 6.48
C VAL A 272 11.20 -2.40 7.46
N ASN A 273 10.98 -2.17 8.75
CA ASN A 273 11.04 -3.25 9.74
C ASN A 273 9.72 -4.02 9.78
N ALA A 274 9.78 -5.28 10.23
CA ALA A 274 8.59 -6.12 10.37
C ALA A 274 7.52 -5.50 11.28
N ALA A 275 7.92 -4.72 12.29
CA ALA A 275 7.00 -4.02 13.17
C ALA A 275 6.30 -2.84 12.49
N ASP A 276 7.01 -2.13 11.60
CA ASP A 276 6.49 -0.92 10.95
C ASP A 276 5.56 -1.26 9.78
N PHE A 277 5.63 -2.47 9.23
CA PHE A 277 4.71 -2.90 8.17
C PHE A 277 3.27 -3.10 8.67
N ARG A 278 3.08 -3.44 9.95
CA ARG A 278 1.75 -3.71 10.51
C ARG A 278 0.99 -2.40 10.67
N ASP A 279 -0.01 -2.20 9.83
CA ASP A 279 -0.86 -1.02 9.92
C ASP A 279 -1.83 -1.13 11.12
N TYR A 280 -2.33 -0.02 11.63
CA TYR A 280 -3.19 -0.03 12.84
C TYR A 280 -4.49 -0.83 12.66
N SER A 281 -4.98 -0.97 11.43
CA SER A 281 -6.19 -1.74 11.15
C SER A 281 -5.91 -3.23 11.02
N GLY A 282 -4.64 -3.63 10.85
CA GLY A 282 -4.24 -5.03 10.62
C GLY A 282 -4.67 -5.60 9.27
N LEU A 283 -5.16 -4.75 8.36
CA LEU A 283 -5.67 -5.17 7.05
C LEU A 283 -4.53 -5.58 6.11
N SER A 284 -3.39 -4.90 6.14
CA SER A 284 -2.28 -5.14 5.22
C SER A 284 -1.74 -6.55 5.36
N GLU A 285 -1.45 -6.99 6.59
CA GLU A 285 -0.99 -8.35 6.85
C GLU A 285 -2.07 -9.40 6.55
N PHE A 286 -3.34 -9.11 6.87
CA PHE A 286 -4.44 -10.02 6.63
C PHE A 286 -4.63 -10.27 5.13
N ILE A 287 -4.68 -9.20 4.34
CA ILE A 287 -4.85 -9.24 2.88
C ILE A 287 -3.70 -9.98 2.23
N MET A 288 -2.46 -9.72 2.63
CA MET A 288 -1.32 -10.42 2.03
C MET A 288 -1.32 -11.91 2.33
N ARG A 289 -1.73 -12.33 3.55
CA ARG A 289 -1.88 -13.75 3.89
C ARG A 289 -3.04 -14.40 3.14
N ALA A 290 -4.09 -13.64 2.85
CA ALA A 290 -5.24 -14.12 2.08
C ALA A 290 -4.90 -14.30 0.59
N VAL A 291 -4.28 -13.29 -0.03
CA VAL A 291 -4.04 -13.24 -1.48
C VAL A 291 -2.78 -14.03 -1.87
N PHE A 292 -1.73 -13.99 -1.05
CA PHE A 292 -0.45 -14.65 -1.33
C PHE A 292 0.03 -15.49 -0.13
N PRO A 293 -0.65 -16.59 0.22
CA PRO A 293 -0.39 -17.34 1.45
C PRO A 293 1.03 -17.93 1.54
N SER A 294 1.68 -18.21 0.41
CA SER A 294 3.03 -18.78 0.34
C SER A 294 4.15 -17.74 0.19
N MET A 295 3.82 -16.44 0.17
CA MET A 295 4.79 -15.37 -0.02
C MET A 295 5.63 -15.16 1.24
N ALA A 296 6.95 -15.16 1.07
CA ALA A 296 7.90 -14.78 2.11
C ALA A 296 7.99 -13.25 2.24
N PHE A 297 8.11 -12.75 3.47
CA PHE A 297 8.37 -11.34 3.73
C PHE A 297 9.81 -11.17 4.17
N GLU A 298 10.57 -10.39 3.42
CA GLU A 298 11.97 -10.07 3.72
C GLU A 298 12.05 -8.59 4.09
N PHE A 299 12.06 -8.31 5.40
CA PHE A 299 12.21 -6.96 5.93
C PHE A 299 13.68 -6.54 6.00
N ARG A 300 13.92 -5.30 6.43
CA ARG A 300 15.25 -4.68 6.48
C ARG A 300 16.33 -5.56 7.08
N ASP A 301 16.05 -6.26 8.19
CA ASP A 301 17.03 -7.13 8.83
C ASP A 301 17.41 -8.32 7.94
N THR A 302 16.43 -9.00 7.33
CA THR A 302 16.68 -10.10 6.38
C THR A 302 17.43 -9.61 5.12
N PHE A 303 17.09 -8.42 4.63
CA PHE A 303 17.84 -7.78 3.53
C PHE A 303 19.30 -7.51 3.93
N ASN A 304 19.53 -6.98 5.14
CA ASN A 304 20.87 -6.73 5.67
C ASN A 304 21.66 -8.01 5.90
N ASP A 305 21.02 -9.08 6.38
CA ASP A 305 21.66 -10.40 6.54
C ASP A 305 22.19 -10.93 5.21
N ARG A 306 21.44 -10.76 4.11
CA ARG A 306 21.93 -11.07 2.76
C ARG A 306 23.15 -10.22 2.42
N ASN A 307 23.08 -8.92 2.67
CA ASN A 307 24.19 -8.00 2.37
C ASN A 307 25.46 -8.35 3.14
N MET A 308 25.33 -8.78 4.41
CA MET A 308 26.47 -9.17 5.25
C MET A 308 27.19 -10.44 4.78
N THR A 309 26.54 -11.27 3.95
CA THR A 309 27.20 -12.48 3.42
C THR A 309 28.37 -12.15 2.50
N GLY A 310 28.38 -10.96 1.88
CA GLY A 310 29.37 -10.60 0.87
C GLY A 310 29.29 -11.45 -0.40
N LYS A 311 28.17 -12.15 -0.64
CA LYS A 311 27.97 -13.04 -1.79
C LYS A 311 26.94 -12.48 -2.77
N PRO A 312 27.12 -12.70 -4.08
CA PRO A 312 26.14 -12.29 -5.08
C PRO A 312 24.92 -13.20 -5.03
N PHE A 313 23.73 -12.59 -5.00
CA PHE A 313 22.45 -13.25 -5.16
C PHE A 313 21.82 -12.87 -6.50
N ILE A 314 21.32 -13.84 -7.25
CA ILE A 314 20.68 -13.58 -8.56
C ILE A 314 19.17 -13.66 -8.38
N LEU A 315 18.47 -12.54 -8.49
CA LEU A 315 17.01 -12.46 -8.48
C LEU A 315 16.48 -12.84 -9.88
N ASP A 316 15.71 -13.93 -9.97
CA ASP A 316 15.14 -14.40 -11.25
C ASP A 316 14.35 -13.30 -11.96
N ARG A 317 13.41 -12.72 -11.21
CA ARG A 317 12.55 -11.63 -11.65
C ARG A 317 12.28 -10.72 -10.46
N VAL A 318 12.45 -9.42 -10.65
CA VAL A 318 12.16 -8.41 -9.64
C VAL A 318 11.24 -7.36 -10.23
N VAL A 319 10.17 -7.05 -9.50
CA VAL A 319 9.26 -5.94 -9.79
C VAL A 319 9.52 -4.89 -8.73
N ILE A 320 10.04 -3.75 -9.16
CA ILE A 320 10.50 -2.67 -8.30
C ILE A 320 9.45 -1.57 -8.28
N GLY A 321 8.96 -1.29 -7.08
CA GLY A 321 8.26 -0.06 -6.74
C GLY A 321 9.21 0.89 -6.02
N ASP A 322 9.35 2.08 -6.57
CA ASP A 322 10.12 3.18 -5.97
C ASP A 322 9.37 4.50 -6.20
N ARG A 323 8.91 5.13 -5.12
CA ARG A 323 8.10 6.35 -5.21
C ARG A 323 8.83 7.54 -5.80
N ILE A 324 10.12 7.70 -5.51
CA ILE A 324 10.92 8.81 -6.04
C ILE A 324 11.16 8.62 -7.54
N ALA A 325 11.42 7.40 -7.98
CA ALA A 325 11.54 7.07 -9.40
C ALA A 325 10.21 7.31 -10.15
N ALA A 326 9.09 6.94 -9.54
CA ALA A 326 7.76 7.17 -10.10
C ALA A 326 7.39 8.66 -10.18
N GLU A 327 7.83 9.48 -9.22
CA GLU A 327 7.65 10.94 -9.22
C GLU A 327 8.24 11.64 -10.43
N LEU A 328 9.30 11.08 -11.02
CA LEU A 328 9.93 11.61 -12.24
C LEU A 328 9.12 11.33 -13.51
N SER A 329 8.02 10.57 -13.42
CA SER A 329 7.14 10.30 -14.54
C SER A 329 6.17 11.46 -14.80
N PRO A 330 5.91 11.84 -16.06
CA PRO A 330 4.89 12.83 -16.39
C PRO A 330 3.49 12.48 -15.86
N GLN A 331 3.15 11.20 -15.76
CA GLN A 331 1.85 10.77 -15.24
C GLN A 331 1.69 11.07 -13.75
N TRP A 332 2.79 10.99 -12.98
CA TRP A 332 2.77 11.41 -11.59
C TRP A 332 2.46 12.91 -11.48
N HIS A 333 3.14 13.77 -12.25
CA HIS A 333 2.91 15.22 -12.21
C HIS A 333 1.48 15.63 -12.59
N ARG A 334 0.81 14.84 -13.43
CA ARG A 334 -0.58 15.09 -13.82
C ARG A 334 -1.58 14.73 -12.73
N LEU A 335 -1.33 13.65 -11.99
CA LEU A 335 -2.34 13.00 -11.14
C LEU A 335 -1.97 13.00 -9.66
N TYR A 336 -0.72 13.32 -9.33
CA TYR A 336 -0.13 13.21 -8.00
C TYR A 336 -0.36 11.82 -7.38
N LYS A 337 -0.21 10.76 -8.21
CA LYS A 337 -0.37 9.36 -7.78
C LYS A 337 0.84 8.53 -8.11
N TYR A 338 1.38 7.90 -7.07
CA TYR A 338 2.51 6.99 -7.14
C TYR A 338 2.28 5.85 -8.13
N VAL A 339 1.06 5.32 -8.15
CA VAL A 339 0.72 4.17 -8.99
C VAL A 339 0.46 4.54 -10.46
N ALA A 340 0.27 5.82 -10.78
CA ALA A 340 -0.14 6.23 -12.12
C ALA A 340 0.80 5.81 -13.26
N PRO A 341 2.14 5.90 -13.11
CA PRO A 341 3.07 5.49 -14.16
C PRO A 341 2.98 3.99 -14.53
N ALA A 342 2.58 3.11 -13.60
CA ALA A 342 2.43 1.68 -13.88
C ALA A 342 1.36 1.38 -14.96
N PHE A 343 0.42 2.29 -15.17
CA PHE A 343 -0.66 2.14 -16.15
C PHE A 343 -0.26 2.51 -17.58
N GLU A 344 0.93 3.06 -17.79
CA GLU A 344 1.51 3.25 -19.14
C GLU A 344 2.04 1.95 -19.75
N LEU A 345 2.28 0.94 -18.90
CA LEU A 345 2.67 -0.39 -19.35
C LEU A 345 1.49 -1.07 -20.07
N PRO A 346 1.74 -2.01 -21.00
CA PRO A 346 0.66 -2.81 -21.56
C PRO A 346 -0.04 -3.63 -20.45
N GLY A 347 -1.27 -4.08 -20.71
CA GLY A 347 -2.02 -4.89 -19.75
C GLY A 347 -3.43 -5.21 -20.20
N SER A 348 -4.09 -6.08 -19.44
CA SER A 348 -5.44 -6.61 -19.70
C SER A 348 -6.58 -5.61 -19.43
N GLY A 349 -6.36 -4.31 -19.63
CA GLY A 349 -7.31 -3.26 -19.27
C GLY A 349 -7.68 -3.30 -17.78
N THR A 350 -8.97 -3.25 -17.47
CA THR A 350 -9.51 -3.22 -16.10
C THR A 350 -9.43 -4.57 -15.36
N ASN A 351 -9.13 -5.67 -16.07
CA ASN A 351 -9.15 -7.02 -15.48
C ASN A 351 -7.89 -7.36 -14.67
N PHE A 352 -6.87 -6.50 -14.69
CA PHE A 352 -5.56 -6.82 -14.13
C PHE A 352 -5.63 -7.19 -12.64
N TRP A 353 -6.53 -6.56 -11.87
CA TRP A 353 -6.74 -6.83 -10.44
C TRP A 353 -7.56 -8.08 -10.15
N GLY A 354 -8.23 -8.63 -11.16
CA GLY A 354 -9.13 -9.79 -11.05
C GLY A 354 -8.51 -10.98 -10.30
N PRO A 355 -7.28 -11.42 -10.60
CA PRO A 355 -6.65 -12.53 -9.89
C PRO A 355 -6.41 -12.27 -8.40
N VAL A 356 -6.02 -11.05 -8.03
CA VAL A 356 -5.82 -10.64 -6.63
C VAL A 356 -7.14 -10.64 -5.88
N ARG A 357 -8.17 -10.02 -6.46
CA ARG A 357 -9.53 -10.06 -5.90
C ARG A 357 -10.04 -11.49 -5.77
N ARG A 358 -9.86 -12.32 -6.80
CA ARG A 358 -10.30 -13.72 -6.81
C ARG A 358 -9.66 -14.52 -5.67
N ALA A 359 -8.36 -14.37 -5.44
CA ALA A 359 -7.68 -15.05 -4.33
C ALA A 359 -8.30 -14.68 -2.97
N LEU A 360 -8.63 -13.40 -2.76
CA LEU A 360 -9.32 -12.96 -1.55
C LEU A 360 -10.72 -13.58 -1.41
N VAL A 361 -11.51 -13.61 -2.49
CA VAL A 361 -12.85 -14.22 -2.49
C VAL A 361 -12.79 -15.70 -2.09
N GLN A 362 -11.82 -16.44 -2.64
CA GLN A 362 -11.61 -17.86 -2.31
C GLN A 362 -11.16 -18.05 -0.87
N PHE A 363 -10.25 -17.22 -0.37
CA PHE A 363 -9.79 -17.27 1.01
C PHE A 363 -10.93 -17.05 2.01
N LEU A 364 -11.87 -16.17 1.70
CA LEU A 364 -13.04 -15.89 2.54
C LEU A 364 -14.18 -16.91 2.37
N ALA A 365 -13.97 -17.97 1.58
CA ALA A 365 -14.96 -18.99 1.23
C ALA A 365 -16.25 -18.37 0.65
N LYS A 366 -16.08 -17.41 -0.26
CA LYS A 366 -17.15 -16.68 -0.95
C LYS A 366 -17.26 -17.06 -2.43
N ASP A 367 -17.10 -18.34 -2.73
CA ASP A 367 -17.09 -18.85 -4.11
C ASP A 367 -18.38 -18.51 -4.88
N GLU A 368 -19.51 -18.30 -4.18
CA GLU A 368 -20.77 -17.84 -4.76
C GLU A 368 -20.67 -16.45 -5.43
N LEU A 369 -19.65 -15.65 -5.10
CA LEU A 369 -19.39 -14.34 -5.70
C LEU A 369 -18.50 -14.41 -6.95
N LEU A 370 -18.08 -15.60 -7.36
CA LEU A 370 -17.28 -15.79 -8.57
C LEU A 370 -18.20 -16.00 -9.79
N SER A 371 -17.81 -15.40 -10.93
CA SER A 371 -18.60 -15.31 -12.18
C SER A 371 -19.14 -16.63 -12.73
N ASP A 372 -18.50 -17.75 -12.37
CA ASP A 372 -18.74 -19.06 -12.96
C ASP A 372 -19.78 -19.88 -12.16
N SER A 373 -20.22 -19.39 -11.00
CA SER A 373 -21.27 -20.04 -10.22
C SER A 373 -22.64 -19.75 -10.83
N THR A 374 -23.45 -20.78 -11.06
CA THR A 374 -24.82 -20.67 -11.62
C THR A 374 -25.91 -21.05 -10.62
N THR A 375 -25.54 -21.27 -9.35
CA THR A 375 -26.50 -21.63 -8.31
C THR A 375 -27.54 -20.52 -8.08
N PRO A 376 -28.79 -20.85 -7.73
CA PRO A 376 -29.80 -19.85 -7.39
C PRO A 376 -29.33 -18.86 -6.32
N GLU A 377 -28.56 -19.32 -5.33
CA GLU A 377 -27.96 -18.47 -4.31
C GLU A 377 -26.97 -17.47 -4.91
N SER A 378 -26.13 -17.89 -5.86
CA SER A 378 -25.18 -16.99 -6.54
C SER A 378 -25.87 -15.97 -7.45
N ILE A 379 -26.99 -16.33 -8.08
CA ILE A 379 -27.78 -15.40 -8.89
C ILE A 379 -28.44 -14.37 -7.98
N SER A 380 -29.07 -14.82 -6.89
CA SER A 380 -29.71 -13.93 -5.91
C SER A 380 -28.70 -13.01 -5.20
N ALA A 381 -27.51 -13.52 -4.87
CA ALA A 381 -26.45 -12.72 -4.26
C ALA A 381 -25.93 -11.64 -5.22
N ARG A 382 -25.85 -11.94 -6.52
CA ARG A 382 -25.42 -11.00 -7.56
C ARG A 382 -26.49 -9.98 -7.95
N SER A 383 -27.77 -10.33 -7.88
CA SER A 383 -28.87 -9.45 -8.29
C SER A 383 -29.27 -8.42 -7.23
N LYS A 384 -28.94 -8.64 -5.95
CA LYS A 384 -29.31 -7.73 -4.86
C LYS A 384 -28.39 -6.49 -4.81
N THR A 385 -28.96 -5.30 -4.98
CA THR A 385 -28.25 -4.04 -4.75
C THR A 385 -27.88 -3.90 -3.26
N VAL A 386 -26.59 -3.74 -2.97
CA VAL A 386 -26.05 -3.55 -1.62
C VAL A 386 -25.39 -2.19 -1.54
N ILE A 387 -25.99 -1.31 -0.75
CA ILE A 387 -25.49 0.04 -0.46
C ILE A 387 -24.75 -0.01 0.88
N THR A 388 -23.50 0.44 0.88
CA THR A 388 -22.66 0.51 2.08
C THR A 388 -22.20 1.94 2.29
N TYR A 389 -22.75 2.59 3.30
CA TYR A 389 -22.29 3.88 3.79
C TYR A 389 -21.26 3.69 4.89
N VAL A 390 -20.01 4.05 4.58
CA VAL A 390 -18.88 4.09 5.50
C VAL A 390 -18.98 5.37 6.33
N SER A 391 -19.66 5.27 7.47
CA SER A 391 -19.85 6.36 8.43
C SER A 391 -18.58 6.62 9.22
N ARG A 392 -18.17 7.89 9.25
CA ARG A 392 -17.04 8.39 10.05
C ARG A 392 -17.47 9.17 11.28
N GLN A 393 -18.77 9.23 11.61
CA GLN A 393 -19.27 10.14 12.66
C GLN A 393 -18.62 9.91 14.03
N ASP A 394 -18.20 8.68 14.34
CA ASP A 394 -17.55 8.34 15.60
C ASP A 394 -16.01 8.49 15.58
N TRP A 395 -15.42 8.89 14.45
CA TRP A 395 -13.97 8.93 14.25
C TRP A 395 -13.31 10.23 14.73
N GLY A 396 -14.10 11.30 14.90
CA GLY A 396 -13.61 12.61 15.38
C GLY A 396 -12.89 13.50 14.36
N ARG A 397 -12.69 13.04 13.12
CA ARG A 397 -12.22 13.84 11.97
C ARG A 397 -12.82 13.33 10.67
N ARG A 398 -12.87 14.19 9.64
CA ARG A 398 -13.49 13.87 8.34
C ARG A 398 -14.92 13.37 8.53
N THR A 399 -15.70 14.16 9.26
CA THR A 399 -17.09 13.83 9.60
C THR A 399 -18.04 14.73 8.83
N LEU A 400 -19.23 14.20 8.54
CA LEU A 400 -20.31 15.02 8.03
C LEU A 400 -20.85 15.92 9.13
N LEU A 401 -21.40 17.06 8.75
CA LEU A 401 -22.28 17.82 9.64
C LEU A 401 -23.40 16.88 10.16
N PRO A 402 -23.69 16.85 11.48
CA PRO A 402 -24.63 15.88 12.04
C PRO A 402 -26.02 15.89 11.36
N ALA A 403 -26.55 17.06 11.04
CA ALA A 403 -27.85 17.17 10.35
C ALA A 403 -27.81 16.57 8.93
N ASP A 404 -26.70 16.77 8.21
CA ASP A 404 -26.51 16.23 6.86
C ASP A 404 -26.31 14.71 6.91
N HIS A 405 -25.60 14.20 7.93
CA HIS A 405 -25.52 12.77 8.22
C HIS A 405 -26.91 12.16 8.45
N ASP A 406 -27.70 12.74 9.36
CA ASP A 406 -29.03 12.24 9.68
C ASP A 406 -29.96 12.26 8.46
N ASN A 407 -29.87 13.31 7.63
CA ASN A 407 -30.59 13.39 6.37
C ASN A 407 -30.18 12.28 5.39
N LEU A 408 -28.87 12.06 5.21
CA LEU A 408 -28.35 10.98 4.37
C LEU A 408 -28.82 9.62 4.86
N VAL A 409 -28.70 9.32 6.15
CA VAL A 409 -29.17 8.07 6.76
C VAL A 409 -30.65 7.85 6.46
N LYS A 410 -31.49 8.88 6.67
CA LYS A 410 -32.92 8.83 6.37
C LYS A 410 -33.20 8.58 4.89
N ALA A 411 -32.47 9.23 3.99
CA ALA A 411 -32.61 9.08 2.55
C ALA A 411 -32.23 7.67 2.08
N LEU A 412 -31.12 7.12 2.58
CA LEU A 412 -30.69 5.75 2.28
C LEU A 412 -31.72 4.71 2.80
N ARG A 413 -32.20 4.86 4.04
CA ARG A 413 -33.27 3.99 4.59
C ARG A 413 -34.59 4.12 3.83
N SER A 414 -34.82 5.24 3.14
CA SER A 414 -35.96 5.37 2.21
C SER A 414 -35.78 4.51 0.96
N LEU A 415 -34.56 4.38 0.43
CA LEU A 415 -34.29 3.48 -0.70
C LEU A 415 -34.50 2.01 -0.33
N GLU A 416 -34.07 1.60 0.86
CA GLU A 416 -34.32 0.26 1.41
C GLU A 416 -35.82 -0.06 1.42
N ARG A 417 -36.65 0.82 2.00
CA ARG A 417 -38.11 0.62 2.09
C ARG A 417 -38.82 0.64 0.73
N ARG A 418 -38.38 1.49 -0.20
CA ARG A 418 -39.08 1.69 -1.49
C ARG A 418 -38.67 0.69 -2.56
N HIS A 419 -37.42 0.21 -2.53
CA HIS A 419 -36.84 -0.58 -3.61
C HIS A 419 -36.28 -1.93 -3.16
N GLY A 420 -36.33 -2.25 -1.86
CA GLY A 420 -35.82 -3.50 -1.32
C GLY A 420 -34.29 -3.62 -1.37
N TYR A 421 -33.58 -2.50 -1.55
CA TYR A 421 -32.12 -2.47 -1.50
C TYR A 421 -31.64 -2.82 -0.10
N GLU A 422 -30.48 -3.47 -0.02
CA GLU A 422 -29.82 -3.63 1.28
C GLU A 422 -29.02 -2.38 1.63
N VAL A 423 -29.22 -1.83 2.83
CA VAL A 423 -28.51 -0.63 3.28
C VAL A 423 -27.74 -0.92 4.56
N ASN A 424 -26.41 -0.85 4.45
CA ASN A 424 -25.46 -1.02 5.54
C ASN A 424 -24.86 0.35 5.89
N ILE A 425 -25.05 0.78 7.14
CA ILE A 425 -24.47 2.02 7.66
C ILE A 425 -23.49 1.61 8.74
N VAL A 426 -22.20 1.69 8.44
CA VAL A 426 -21.15 1.02 9.22
C VAL A 426 -19.98 1.95 9.47
N SER A 427 -19.34 1.77 10.63
CA SER A 427 -17.98 2.27 10.87
C SER A 427 -17.05 1.08 10.76
N MET A 428 -16.12 1.11 9.80
CA MET A 428 -15.31 -0.05 9.44
C MET A 428 -14.44 -0.54 10.60
N ASP A 429 -13.97 0.37 11.46
CA ASP A 429 -13.21 0.09 12.68
C ASP A 429 -13.99 -0.72 13.73
N LYS A 430 -15.32 -0.76 13.64
CA LYS A 430 -16.18 -1.57 14.54
C LYS A 430 -16.49 -2.97 14.01
N LEU A 431 -16.11 -3.26 12.77
CA LEU A 431 -16.28 -4.56 12.15
C LEU A 431 -14.97 -5.35 12.24
N THR A 432 -15.08 -6.67 12.38
CA THR A 432 -13.91 -7.55 12.22
C THR A 432 -13.37 -7.45 10.78
N LEU A 433 -12.09 -7.76 10.58
CA LEU A 433 -11.45 -7.70 9.25
C LEU A 433 -12.22 -8.52 8.21
N GLN A 434 -12.68 -9.70 8.60
CA GLN A 434 -13.48 -10.57 7.75
C GLN A 434 -14.85 -9.96 7.43
N GLU A 435 -15.53 -9.32 8.38
CA GLU A 435 -16.80 -8.62 8.13
C GLU A 435 -16.62 -7.43 7.18
N GLN A 436 -15.56 -6.63 7.35
CA GLN A 436 -15.23 -5.51 6.47
C GLN A 436 -15.08 -5.99 5.02
N LEU A 437 -14.26 -7.02 4.80
CA LEU A 437 -13.98 -7.54 3.46
C LEU A 437 -15.18 -8.27 2.85
N ASN A 438 -15.93 -9.05 3.63
CA ASN A 438 -17.16 -9.69 3.16
C ASN A 438 -18.21 -8.66 2.73
N LEU A 439 -18.36 -7.57 3.47
CA LEU A 439 -19.25 -6.47 3.12
C LEU A 439 -18.78 -5.79 1.83
N ALA A 440 -17.48 -5.49 1.70
CA ALA A 440 -16.90 -4.87 0.52
C ALA A 440 -17.10 -5.71 -0.75
N LEU A 441 -16.84 -7.01 -0.68
CA LEU A 441 -16.93 -7.95 -1.82
C LEU A 441 -18.33 -7.99 -2.46
N ARG A 442 -19.38 -7.80 -1.66
CA ARG A 442 -20.79 -7.83 -2.12
C ARG A 442 -21.40 -6.45 -2.32
N THR A 443 -20.71 -5.38 -1.95
CA THR A 443 -21.19 -4.00 -2.09
C THR A 443 -21.26 -3.63 -3.57
N THR A 444 -22.38 -3.03 -3.99
CA THR A 444 -22.57 -2.47 -5.34
C THR A 444 -22.43 -0.95 -5.33
N VAL A 445 -22.81 -0.30 -4.23
CA VAL A 445 -22.72 1.15 -4.04
C VAL A 445 -21.99 1.40 -2.73
N MET A 446 -20.74 1.84 -2.79
CA MET A 446 -20.00 2.28 -1.61
C MET A 446 -20.02 3.80 -1.55
N LEU A 447 -20.25 4.36 -0.37
CA LEU A 447 -20.24 5.80 -0.18
C LEU A 447 -19.67 6.21 1.17
N GLY A 448 -19.11 7.41 1.26
CA GLY A 448 -18.62 7.95 2.52
C GLY A 448 -17.75 9.19 2.33
N VAL A 449 -17.38 9.81 3.44
CA VAL A 449 -16.35 10.84 3.45
C VAL A 449 -15.01 10.21 3.09
N HIS A 450 -14.17 10.92 2.34
CA HIS A 450 -12.84 10.46 1.95
C HIS A 450 -12.04 9.88 3.12
N GLY A 451 -11.22 8.86 2.81
CA GLY A 451 -10.31 8.22 3.76
C GLY A 451 -10.38 6.69 3.77
N ASN A 452 -9.51 6.08 4.57
CA ASN A 452 -9.09 4.66 4.42
C ASN A 452 -10.22 3.63 4.35
N GLY A 453 -11.38 3.91 4.94
CA GLY A 453 -12.52 3.01 4.83
C GLY A 453 -12.95 2.77 3.38
N LEU A 454 -12.77 3.75 2.50
CA LEU A 454 -13.09 3.64 1.07
C LEU A 454 -12.06 2.83 0.26
N THR A 455 -10.90 2.50 0.82
CA THR A 455 -9.93 1.57 0.18
C THR A 455 -10.58 0.20 -0.09
N HIS A 456 -11.59 -0.17 0.69
CA HIS A 456 -12.37 -1.38 0.48
C HIS A 456 -13.05 -1.46 -0.89
N ALA A 457 -13.24 -0.34 -1.58
CA ALA A 457 -13.81 -0.32 -2.93
C ALA A 457 -12.96 -1.11 -3.95
N LEU A 458 -11.66 -1.31 -3.70
CA LEU A 458 -10.79 -2.18 -4.51
C LEU A 458 -11.28 -3.63 -4.60
N TRP A 459 -12.14 -4.06 -3.66
CA TRP A 459 -12.65 -5.42 -3.55
C TRP A 459 -14.07 -5.57 -4.13
N MET A 460 -14.72 -4.48 -4.50
CA MET A 460 -16.05 -4.54 -5.15
C MET A 460 -15.96 -5.31 -6.47
N ASP A 461 -17.08 -5.91 -6.89
CA ASP A 461 -17.16 -6.72 -8.10
C ASP A 461 -17.37 -5.83 -9.35
N PRO A 462 -16.40 -5.72 -10.27
CA PRO A 462 -16.56 -4.89 -11.48
C PRO A 462 -17.71 -5.35 -12.39
N SER A 463 -18.10 -6.62 -12.34
CA SER A 463 -19.18 -7.16 -13.17
C SER A 463 -20.58 -6.72 -12.74
N ARG A 464 -20.70 -6.08 -11.56
CA ARG A 464 -21.98 -5.64 -10.97
C ARG A 464 -22.19 -4.13 -11.12
N SER A 465 -21.51 -3.52 -12.10
CA SER A 465 -21.49 -2.07 -12.34
C SER A 465 -21.36 -1.24 -11.05
N PRO A 466 -20.32 -1.53 -10.25
CA PRO A 466 -20.15 -0.94 -8.94
C PRO A 466 -19.91 0.57 -9.05
N VAL A 467 -20.29 1.28 -7.99
CA VAL A 467 -20.05 2.72 -7.86
C VAL A 467 -19.48 3.09 -6.50
N LEU A 468 -18.48 3.96 -6.51
CA LEU A 468 -17.96 4.66 -5.34
C LEU A 468 -18.46 6.12 -5.35
N MET A 469 -19.07 6.56 -4.25
CA MET A 469 -19.46 7.95 -4.04
C MET A 469 -18.69 8.56 -2.88
N GLU A 470 -17.79 9.49 -3.17
CA GLU A 470 -16.89 10.07 -2.19
C GLU A 470 -17.29 11.50 -1.83
N PHE A 471 -17.33 11.81 -0.53
CA PHE A 471 -17.75 13.11 -0.02
C PHE A 471 -16.54 13.93 0.43
N PHE A 472 -16.49 15.17 -0.02
CA PHE A 472 -15.43 16.11 0.31
C PHE A 472 -16.01 17.40 0.91
N ALA A 473 -15.17 18.11 1.66
CA ALA A 473 -15.42 19.52 1.95
C ALA A 473 -15.52 20.31 0.63
N ASP A 474 -16.20 21.47 0.67
CA ASP A 474 -16.35 22.31 -0.52
C ASP A 474 -14.98 22.64 -1.13
N GLN A 475 -14.85 22.47 -2.45
CA GLN A 475 -13.60 22.60 -3.22
C GLN A 475 -12.50 21.58 -2.89
N GLY A 476 -12.66 20.73 -1.89
CA GLY A 476 -11.69 19.70 -1.55
C GLY A 476 -11.72 18.55 -2.55
N PHE A 477 -10.57 18.11 -3.05
CA PHE A 477 -10.48 16.96 -3.93
C PHE A 477 -9.09 16.33 -3.92
N SER A 478 -9.03 15.00 -3.93
CA SER A 478 -7.82 14.22 -4.17
C SER A 478 -8.14 13.05 -5.09
N PHE A 479 -7.18 12.66 -5.93
CA PHE A 479 -7.29 11.50 -6.81
C PHE A 479 -7.19 10.15 -6.08
N ASP A 480 -7.12 10.11 -4.74
CA ASP A 480 -6.75 8.92 -3.97
C ASP A 480 -7.62 7.70 -4.27
N TYR A 481 -8.94 7.87 -4.25
CA TYR A 481 -9.86 6.78 -4.55
C TYR A 481 -10.37 6.85 -5.99
N GLU A 482 -10.46 8.04 -6.58
CA GLU A 482 -10.84 8.20 -7.99
C GLU A 482 -9.93 7.40 -8.92
N TYR A 483 -8.61 7.51 -8.74
CA TYR A 483 -7.67 6.94 -9.70
C TYR A 483 -7.74 5.41 -9.72
N PRO A 484 -7.62 4.69 -8.58
CA PRO A 484 -7.80 3.24 -8.58
C PRO A 484 -9.17 2.80 -9.08
N MET A 485 -10.26 3.51 -8.73
CA MET A 485 -11.60 3.15 -9.21
C MET A 485 -11.71 3.26 -10.73
N ARG A 486 -11.16 4.33 -11.32
CA ARG A 486 -11.09 4.51 -12.77
C ARG A 486 -10.39 3.34 -13.45
N GLN A 487 -9.27 2.88 -12.88
CA GLN A 487 -8.48 1.78 -13.44
C GLN A 487 -9.17 0.42 -13.30
N LEU A 488 -10.04 0.26 -12.30
CA LEU A 488 -10.84 -0.96 -12.12
C LEU A 488 -12.16 -0.95 -12.91
N GLY A 489 -12.47 0.15 -13.62
CA GLY A 489 -13.76 0.32 -14.28
C GLY A 489 -14.93 0.49 -13.30
N ILE A 490 -14.64 0.88 -12.06
CA ILE A 490 -15.64 1.20 -11.05
C ILE A 490 -16.10 2.63 -11.27
N THR A 491 -17.41 2.86 -11.34
CA THR A 491 -17.95 4.21 -11.53
C THR A 491 -17.64 5.06 -10.31
N TYR A 492 -17.23 6.31 -10.52
CA TYR A 492 -16.93 7.23 -9.43
C TYR A 492 -17.79 8.50 -9.50
N TYR A 493 -18.27 8.91 -8.33
CA TYR A 493 -18.82 10.24 -8.11
C TYR A 493 -18.16 10.90 -6.90
N GLY A 494 -17.51 12.03 -7.10
CA GLY A 494 -17.13 12.90 -6.00
C GLY A 494 -18.23 13.92 -5.73
N TRP A 495 -18.40 14.32 -4.47
CA TRP A 495 -19.47 15.22 -4.04
C TRP A 495 -18.97 16.41 -3.23
N TRP A 496 -19.53 17.57 -3.57
CA TRP A 496 -19.50 18.79 -2.78
C TRP A 496 -20.94 19.21 -2.48
N ASN A 497 -21.39 18.99 -1.24
CA ASN A 497 -22.76 19.27 -0.83
C ASN A 497 -23.81 18.57 -1.73
N SER A 498 -24.48 19.29 -2.63
CA SER A 498 -25.48 18.75 -3.57
C SER A 498 -24.96 18.53 -4.99
N LYS A 499 -23.72 18.93 -5.27
CA LYS A 499 -23.11 18.81 -6.61
C LYS A 499 -22.21 17.59 -6.65
N SER A 500 -22.38 16.79 -7.70
CA SER A 500 -21.52 15.64 -7.99
C SER A 500 -20.67 15.90 -9.23
N PHE A 501 -19.47 15.34 -9.27
CA PHE A 501 -18.60 15.28 -10.45
C PHE A 501 -18.16 13.84 -10.71
N SER A 502 -17.67 13.55 -11.92
CA SER A 502 -17.26 12.22 -12.35
C SER A 502 -15.84 12.23 -12.94
N HIS A 503 -15.30 11.07 -13.31
CA HIS A 503 -14.00 10.93 -13.98
C HIS A 503 -13.79 11.86 -15.20
N ARG A 504 -14.88 12.31 -15.85
CA ARG A 504 -14.84 13.19 -17.03
C ARG A 504 -14.69 14.67 -16.68
N GLU A 505 -15.03 15.05 -15.46
CA GLU A 505 -15.19 16.43 -15.01
C GLU A 505 -14.57 16.59 -13.61
N LEU A 506 -13.34 16.11 -13.45
CA LEU A 506 -12.66 16.13 -12.15
C LEU A 506 -12.19 17.55 -11.81
N PRO A 507 -12.39 18.01 -10.57
CA PRO A 507 -11.74 19.21 -10.05
C PRO A 507 -10.21 19.12 -10.05
N GLU A 508 -9.56 20.26 -9.87
CA GLU A 508 -8.13 20.27 -9.53
C GLU A 508 -7.91 19.68 -8.14
N ASN A 509 -6.75 19.03 -7.95
CA ASN A 509 -6.36 18.49 -6.66
C ASN A 509 -6.18 19.64 -5.65
N HIS A 510 -7.00 19.66 -4.60
CA HIS A 510 -7.03 20.72 -3.60
C HIS A 510 -7.28 20.12 -2.21
N ILE A 511 -6.29 20.25 -1.33
CA ILE A 511 -6.30 19.73 0.04
C ILE A 511 -5.98 20.90 0.96
N ASP A 512 -6.97 21.30 1.77
CA ASP A 512 -6.87 22.37 2.75
C ASP A 512 -7.23 21.86 4.16
N ASP A 513 -7.27 22.75 5.15
CA ASP A 513 -7.66 22.37 6.52
C ASP A 513 -9.11 21.83 6.59
N ALA A 514 -10.00 22.33 5.73
CA ALA A 514 -11.37 21.88 5.66
C ALA A 514 -11.49 20.46 5.12
N PHE A 515 -10.56 20.03 4.24
CA PHE A 515 -10.45 18.66 3.75
C PHE A 515 -10.37 17.66 4.92
N GLN A 516 -9.66 17.97 6.00
CA GLN A 516 -9.59 17.10 7.19
C GLN A 516 -10.64 17.42 8.26
N GLY A 517 -11.52 18.38 8.00
CA GLY A 517 -12.46 18.96 8.96
C GLY A 517 -13.61 18.03 9.39
N THR A 518 -14.45 18.53 10.29
CA THR A 518 -15.55 17.79 10.93
C THR A 518 -16.96 18.25 10.51
N ALA A 519 -17.04 19.19 9.57
CA ALA A 519 -18.28 19.81 9.13
C ALA A 519 -18.47 19.69 7.62
N ILE A 520 -18.15 18.52 7.06
CA ILE A 520 -18.33 18.26 5.62
C ILE A 520 -19.83 18.21 5.33
N ARG A 521 -20.25 18.94 4.30
CA ARG A 521 -21.66 19.08 3.95
C ARG A 521 -22.07 18.11 2.86
N ILE A 522 -23.28 17.57 2.95
CA ILE A 522 -23.85 16.71 1.91
C ILE A 522 -25.37 16.85 1.83
N ASP A 523 -25.91 16.83 0.62
CA ASP A 523 -27.34 16.68 0.38
C ASP A 523 -27.68 15.19 0.23
N GLY A 524 -28.19 14.59 1.31
CA GLY A 524 -28.50 13.16 1.37
C GLY A 524 -29.58 12.72 0.38
N GLU A 525 -30.53 13.60 0.04
CA GLU A 525 -31.59 13.31 -0.92
C GLU A 525 -31.04 13.29 -2.35
N ALA A 526 -30.16 14.23 -2.70
CA ALA A 526 -29.48 14.25 -3.98
C ALA A 526 -28.61 13.00 -4.19
N VAL A 527 -27.86 12.58 -3.16
CA VAL A 527 -27.07 11.35 -3.18
C VAL A 527 -27.97 10.13 -3.39
N ALA A 528 -29.04 9.98 -2.59
CA ALA A 528 -29.95 8.85 -2.70
C ALA A 528 -30.63 8.78 -4.08
N LYS A 529 -30.99 9.93 -4.65
CA LYS A 529 -31.52 10.03 -6.02
C LYS A 529 -30.50 9.50 -7.03
N ARG A 530 -29.24 9.96 -6.97
CA ARG A 530 -28.17 9.49 -7.87
C ARG A 530 -27.92 7.99 -7.76
N ILE A 531 -27.96 7.44 -6.54
CA ILE A 531 -27.84 5.99 -6.32
C ILE A 531 -28.93 5.25 -7.08
N HIS A 532 -30.18 5.67 -6.94
CA HIS A 532 -31.31 5.01 -7.61
C HIS A 532 -31.22 5.12 -9.14
N GLU A 533 -30.82 6.29 -9.66
CA GLU A 533 -30.59 6.49 -11.10
C GLU A 533 -29.49 5.58 -11.65
N HIS A 534 -28.36 5.43 -10.94
CA HIS A 534 -27.26 4.54 -11.34
C HIS A 534 -27.72 3.08 -11.39
N VAL A 535 -28.42 2.63 -10.35
CA VAL A 535 -28.90 1.24 -10.25
C VAL A 535 -29.93 0.93 -11.34
N THR A 536 -30.86 1.84 -11.61
CA THR A 536 -31.92 1.62 -12.61
C THR A 536 -31.43 1.74 -14.06
N SER A 537 -30.53 2.68 -14.35
CA SER A 537 -29.92 2.79 -15.70
C SER A 537 -29.10 1.57 -16.07
N THR A 538 -28.35 1.02 -15.12
CA THR A 538 -27.58 -0.23 -15.32
C THR A 538 -28.50 -1.43 -15.60
N ALA A 539 -29.63 -1.52 -14.90
CA ALA A 539 -30.59 -2.61 -15.11
C ALA A 539 -31.18 -2.57 -16.53
N GLN A 540 -31.43 -1.37 -17.08
CA GLN A 540 -31.95 -1.19 -18.43
C GLN A 540 -30.91 -1.47 -19.53
N SER A 541 -29.62 -1.23 -19.28
CA SER A 541 -28.56 -1.55 -20.26
C SER A 541 -28.19 -3.03 -20.31
N SER A 542 -28.65 -3.81 -19.33
CA SER A 542 -28.36 -5.24 -19.20
C SER A 542 -29.53 -6.15 -19.65
N SER A 543 -30.69 -5.55 -19.94
CA SER A 543 -31.88 -6.19 -20.53
C SER A 543 -31.92 -5.96 -22.03
#